data_AF-A0A832NQ93-F1
#
_entry.id   AF-A0A832NQ93-F1
#
_cell.length_a   1.000
_cell.length_b   1.000
_cell.length_c   1.000
_cell.angle_alpha   90.00
_cell.angle_beta   90.00
_cell.angle_gamma   90.00
#
_symmetry.space_group_name_H-M   'P 1'
#
loop_
_entity.id
_entity.type
_entity.pdbx_description
1 polymer ?
#
loop_
_entity_poly.entity_id
_entity_poly.type
_entity_poly.pdbx_seq_one_letter_code
_entity_poly.pdbx_strand_id
1 'polypeptide(L)'
;MVLLLSGVLISARGEGKGELEKAKSDVKKSSAEKGLAGADVNRAVAALEEGVKKGLPVDFALDIVKECIGQGLNGEGIEKVSRDVWATVEKDKDKADFETLGSQVKELLKRGLRGTELANAIHQKIAERHRAKIAEKEARKEVKKESIKGAPKPVKTGK
;
A
#
# COMPACT_ATOMS: atom_id res chain seq x y z
N MET A 1 10.83 -20.68 36.35
CA MET A 1 11.22 -20.71 34.93
C MET A 1 10.06 -20.12 34.14
N VAL A 2 10.35 -19.01 33.45
CA VAL A 2 9.53 -18.24 32.47
C VAL A 2 8.26 -17.55 32.98
N LEU A 3 8.39 -16.23 33.16
CA LEU A 3 7.32 -15.25 33.33
C LEU A 3 6.45 -15.16 32.07
N LEU A 4 5.13 -15.28 32.25
CA LEU A 4 4.11 -14.95 31.27
C LEU A 4 4.02 -13.42 31.14
N LEU A 5 4.68 -12.85 30.12
CA LEU A 5 4.44 -11.48 29.66
C LEU A 5 3.25 -11.48 28.71
N SER A 6 2.07 -11.42 29.30
CA SER A 6 0.80 -11.20 28.59
C SER A 6 0.79 -9.79 27.98
N GLY A 7 0.81 -9.76 26.65
CA GLY A 7 0.24 -8.76 25.76
C GLY A 7 0.03 -7.35 26.31
N VAL A 8 1.03 -6.49 26.10
CA VAL A 8 0.79 -5.04 26.04
C VAL A 8 0.06 -4.76 24.74
N LEU A 9 -1.26 -4.62 24.83
CA LEU A 9 -2.10 -3.96 23.84
C LEU A 9 -1.75 -2.46 23.87
N ILE A 10 -0.69 -2.06 23.16
CA ILE A 10 -0.43 -0.64 22.90
C ILE A 10 -1.46 -0.18 21.87
N SER A 11 -2.55 0.40 22.36
CA SER A 11 -3.37 1.32 21.59
C SER A 11 -2.49 2.52 21.20
N ALA A 12 -1.87 2.46 20.02
CA ALA A 12 -1.14 3.55 19.39
C ALA A 12 -2.10 4.67 18.92
N ARG A 13 -2.82 5.31 19.85
CA ARG A 13 -3.74 6.43 19.56
C ARG A 13 -3.05 7.80 19.61
N GLY A 14 -1.72 7.85 19.79
CA GLY A 14 -0.91 9.07 19.89
C GLY A 14 0.18 9.25 18.83
N GLU A 15 0.71 8.18 18.24
CA GLU A 15 1.89 8.26 17.35
C GLU A 15 1.57 8.80 15.94
N GLY A 16 0.36 8.55 15.42
CA GLY A 16 -0.02 8.97 14.06
C GLY A 16 -0.14 10.48 13.84
N LYS A 17 -0.27 11.30 14.90
CA LYS A 17 -0.36 12.76 14.75
C LYS A 17 0.98 13.39 14.37
N GLY A 18 2.08 12.98 15.02
CA GLY A 18 3.41 13.51 14.72
C GLY A 18 3.89 13.11 13.32
N GLU A 19 3.61 11.88 12.89
CA GLU A 19 3.94 11.39 11.56
C GLU A 19 3.16 12.13 10.46
N LEU A 20 1.87 12.37 10.66
CA LEU A 20 1.06 13.14 9.71
C LEU A 20 1.54 14.59 9.61
N GLU A 21 1.87 15.25 10.71
CA GLU A 21 2.40 16.63 10.67
C GLU A 21 3.75 16.72 9.97
N LYS A 22 4.63 15.75 10.19
CA LYS A 22 5.90 15.64 9.46
C LYS A 22 5.66 15.44 7.96
N ALA A 23 4.77 14.50 7.61
CA ALA A 23 4.39 14.25 6.22
C ALA A 23 3.78 15.49 5.53
N LYS A 24 2.96 16.27 6.24
CA LYS A 24 2.45 17.56 5.73
C LYS A 24 3.56 18.56 5.45
N SER A 25 4.55 18.65 6.35
CA SER A 25 5.72 19.52 6.18
C SER A 25 6.54 19.10 4.95
N ASP A 26 6.76 17.79 4.78
CA ASP A 26 7.41 17.20 3.62
C ASP A 26 6.68 17.51 2.30
N VAL A 27 5.35 17.39 2.26
CA VAL A 27 4.53 17.77 1.09
C VAL A 27 4.69 19.25 0.77
N LYS A 28 4.62 20.13 1.78
CA LYS A 28 4.80 21.58 1.60
C LYS A 28 6.18 21.89 1.03
N LYS A 29 7.23 21.25 1.56
CA LYS A 29 8.60 21.41 1.08
C LYS A 29 8.74 20.99 -0.38
N SER A 30 8.34 19.76 -0.72
CA SER A 30 8.40 19.28 -2.11
C SER A 30 7.55 20.11 -3.07
N SER A 31 6.39 20.60 -2.63
CA SER A 31 5.54 21.46 -3.45
C SER A 31 6.20 22.81 -3.71
N ALA A 32 6.86 23.40 -2.71
CA ALA A 32 7.60 24.65 -2.85
C ALA A 32 8.82 24.48 -3.78
N GLU A 33 9.57 23.39 -3.64
CA GLU A 33 10.70 23.04 -4.53
C GLU A 33 10.28 22.90 -5.99
N LYS A 34 9.02 22.51 -6.21
CA LYS A 34 8.42 22.32 -7.55
C LYS A 34 7.63 23.53 -8.04
N GLY A 35 7.59 24.62 -7.26
CA GLY A 35 6.94 25.87 -7.65
C GLY A 35 5.42 25.80 -7.69
N LEU A 36 4.79 24.90 -6.94
CA LEU A 36 3.32 24.83 -6.86
C LEU A 36 2.75 26.07 -6.16
N ALA A 37 1.60 26.56 -6.64
CA ALA A 37 0.89 27.66 -6.00
C ALA A 37 0.37 27.26 -4.62
N GLY A 38 0.21 28.21 -3.70
CA GLY A 38 -0.25 27.93 -2.33
C GLY A 38 -1.59 27.20 -2.27
N ALA A 39 -2.51 27.47 -3.21
CA ALA A 39 -3.76 26.73 -3.32
C ALA A 39 -3.55 25.25 -3.70
N ASP A 40 -2.59 24.96 -4.59
CA ASP A 40 -2.24 23.60 -5.00
C ASP A 40 -1.54 22.83 -3.88
N VAL A 41 -0.66 23.51 -3.13
CA VAL A 41 -0.02 22.95 -1.93
C VAL A 41 -1.08 22.49 -0.92
N ASN A 42 -2.10 23.33 -0.68
CA ASN A 42 -3.18 22.98 0.24
C ASN A 42 -3.99 21.78 -0.24
N ARG A 43 -4.23 21.65 -1.56
CA ARG A 43 -4.89 20.47 -2.14
C ARG A 43 -4.03 19.20 -2.00
N ALA A 44 -2.72 19.30 -2.20
CA ALA A 44 -1.81 18.18 -1.99
C ALA A 44 -1.78 17.72 -0.52
N VAL A 45 -1.79 18.66 0.43
CA VAL A 45 -1.92 18.37 1.86
C VAL A 45 -3.26 17.74 2.19
N ALA A 46 -4.36 18.27 1.64
CA ALA A 46 -5.69 17.70 1.84
C ALA A 46 -5.80 16.27 1.29
N ALA A 47 -5.18 15.99 0.15
CA ALA A 47 -5.12 14.66 -0.45
C ALA A 47 -4.39 13.65 0.46
N LEU A 48 -3.26 14.05 1.05
CA LEU A 48 -2.54 13.25 2.06
C LEU A 48 -3.44 12.94 3.27
N GLU A 49 -4.10 13.97 3.81
CA GLU A 49 -4.99 13.81 4.96
C GLU A 49 -6.19 12.91 4.66
N GLU A 50 -6.74 12.98 3.45
CA GLU A 50 -7.83 12.11 3.02
C GLU A 50 -7.40 10.64 2.99
N GLY A 51 -6.21 10.34 2.45
CA GLY A 51 -5.67 8.98 2.44
C GLY A 51 -5.51 8.39 3.86
N VAL A 52 -4.95 9.18 4.77
CA VAL A 52 -4.77 8.76 6.17
C VAL A 52 -6.12 8.61 6.89
N LYS A 53 -7.09 9.49 6.64
CA LYS A 53 -8.46 9.36 7.17
C LYS A 53 -9.16 8.08 6.70
N LYS A 54 -8.86 7.61 5.49
CA LYS A 54 -9.34 6.34 4.93
C LYS A 54 -8.61 5.11 5.50
N GLY A 55 -7.67 5.33 6.43
CA GLY A 55 -6.94 4.26 7.13
C GLY A 55 -5.72 3.76 6.37
N LEU A 56 -5.22 4.51 5.38
CA LEU A 56 -3.97 4.16 4.71
C LEU A 56 -2.75 4.57 5.55
N PRO A 57 -1.62 3.85 5.43
CA PRO A 57 -0.35 4.26 6.05
C PRO A 57 0.08 5.65 5.59
N VAL A 58 0.54 6.49 6.53
CA VAL A 58 1.01 7.86 6.25
C VAL A 58 2.13 7.87 5.21
N ASP A 59 3.07 6.93 5.32
CA ASP A 59 4.22 6.82 4.41
C ASP A 59 3.78 6.50 2.97
N PHE A 60 2.91 5.50 2.80
CA PHE A 60 2.29 5.20 1.50
C PHE A 60 1.59 6.43 0.94
N ALA A 61 0.83 7.13 1.78
CA ALA A 61 0.06 8.26 1.33
C ALA A 61 0.94 9.45 0.90
N LEU A 62 2.00 9.72 1.67
CA LEU A 62 3.01 10.72 1.38
C LEU A 62 3.73 10.43 0.07
N ASP A 63 4.10 9.17 -0.14
CA ASP A 63 4.86 8.71 -1.29
C ASP A 63 4.10 8.91 -2.61
N ILE A 64 2.80 8.61 -2.64
CA ILE A 64 1.94 8.87 -3.80
C ILE A 64 1.80 10.37 -4.07
N VAL A 65 1.56 11.19 -3.05
CA VAL A 65 1.44 12.64 -3.21
C VAL A 65 2.74 13.25 -3.71
N LYS A 66 3.90 12.84 -3.16
CA LYS A 66 5.22 13.28 -3.61
C LYS A 66 5.50 12.89 -5.05
N GLU A 67 5.12 11.69 -5.48
CA GLU A 67 5.27 11.30 -6.88
C GLU A 67 4.40 12.16 -7.79
N CYS A 68 3.16 12.47 -7.41
CA CYS A 68 2.30 13.37 -8.19
C CYS A 68 2.91 14.77 -8.35
N ILE A 69 3.46 15.34 -7.27
CA ILE A 69 4.21 16.60 -7.31
C ILE A 69 5.46 16.45 -8.18
N GLY A 70 6.18 15.34 -8.05
CA GLY A 70 7.38 15.01 -8.82
C GLY A 70 7.14 15.02 -10.33
N GLN A 71 5.99 14.50 -10.74
CA GLN A 71 5.47 14.46 -12.12
C GLN A 71 4.85 15.79 -12.60
N GLY A 72 4.88 16.84 -11.77
CA GLY A 72 4.40 18.17 -12.15
C GLY A 72 2.88 18.29 -12.21
N LEU A 73 2.13 17.46 -11.48
CA LEU A 73 0.67 17.62 -11.39
C LEU A 73 0.35 18.87 -10.56
N ASN A 74 -0.67 19.60 -10.99
CA ASN A 74 -1.28 20.68 -10.20
C ASN A 74 -2.13 20.11 -9.06
N GLY A 75 -2.61 20.96 -8.16
CA GLY A 75 -3.36 20.53 -6.97
C GLY A 75 -4.64 19.77 -7.31
N GLU A 76 -5.32 20.13 -8.40
CA GLU A 76 -6.47 19.36 -8.88
C GLU A 76 -6.08 17.95 -9.37
N GLY A 77 -4.99 17.85 -10.14
CA GLY A 77 -4.48 16.57 -10.62
C GLY A 77 -4.05 15.67 -9.47
N ILE A 78 -3.36 16.22 -8.47
CA ILE A 78 -2.95 15.52 -7.25
C ILE A 78 -4.18 15.00 -6.50
N GLU A 79 -5.19 15.85 -6.28
CA GLU A 79 -6.41 15.46 -5.57
C GLU A 79 -7.15 14.33 -6.30
N LYS A 80 -7.36 14.46 -7.62
CA LYS A 80 -8.05 13.43 -8.43
C LYS A 80 -7.33 12.09 -8.39
N VAL A 81 -6.03 12.10 -8.70
CA VAL A 81 -5.20 10.89 -8.68
C VAL A 81 -5.21 10.25 -7.31
N SER A 82 -4.97 11.05 -6.26
CA SER A 82 -4.93 10.54 -4.90
C SER A 82 -6.28 9.94 -4.52
N ARG A 83 -7.40 10.62 -4.78
CA ARG A 83 -8.75 10.12 -4.51
C ARG A 83 -9.03 8.77 -5.17
N ASP A 84 -8.70 8.64 -6.45
CA ASP A 84 -8.88 7.40 -7.21
C ASP A 84 -8.03 6.25 -6.65
N VAL A 85 -6.77 6.55 -6.29
CA VAL A 85 -5.89 5.59 -5.61
C VAL A 85 -6.50 5.19 -4.28
N TRP A 86 -6.84 6.15 -3.41
CA TRP A 86 -7.40 5.86 -2.07
C TRP A 86 -8.66 5.00 -2.17
N ALA A 87 -9.59 5.34 -3.08
CA ALA A 87 -10.84 4.60 -3.24
C ALA A 87 -10.60 3.17 -3.72
N THR A 88 -9.56 2.95 -4.51
CA THR A 88 -9.18 1.61 -4.98
C THR A 88 -8.53 0.81 -3.87
N VAL A 89 -7.59 1.42 -3.13
CA VAL A 89 -6.87 0.75 -2.04
C VAL A 89 -7.78 0.48 -0.83
N GLU A 90 -8.72 1.39 -0.53
CA GLU A 90 -9.67 1.22 0.59
C GLU A 90 -10.51 -0.06 0.45
N LYS A 91 -10.94 -0.39 -0.78
CA LYS A 91 -11.72 -1.60 -1.08
C LYS A 91 -10.93 -2.90 -0.91
N ASP A 92 -9.61 -2.83 -1.06
CA ASP A 92 -8.72 -3.99 -1.08
C ASP A 92 -7.64 -3.93 0.00
N LYS A 93 -7.82 -3.11 1.04
CA LYS A 93 -6.82 -2.82 2.09
C LYS A 93 -6.31 -4.08 2.80
N ASP A 94 -7.16 -5.10 2.97
CA ASP A 94 -6.82 -6.38 3.61
C ASP A 94 -5.95 -7.29 2.71
N LYS A 95 -5.84 -6.95 1.43
CA LYS A 95 -5.11 -7.72 0.40
C LYS A 95 -3.93 -6.93 -0.18
N ALA A 96 -3.92 -5.63 0.03
CA ALA A 96 -2.94 -4.69 -0.47
C ALA A 96 -1.64 -4.78 0.32
N ASP A 97 -0.55 -5.03 -0.40
CA ASP A 97 0.80 -4.87 0.10
C ASP A 97 1.27 -3.49 -0.38
N PHE A 98 1.22 -2.52 0.54
CA PHE A 98 1.34 -1.09 0.24
C PHE A 98 2.69 -0.72 -0.41
N GLU A 99 3.77 -1.43 -0.08
CA GLU A 99 5.11 -1.18 -0.65
C GLU A 99 5.16 -1.50 -2.15
N THR A 100 4.74 -2.71 -2.55
CA THR A 100 4.67 -3.07 -3.97
C THR A 100 3.63 -2.22 -4.69
N LEU A 101 2.49 -1.96 -4.04
CA LEU A 101 1.43 -1.16 -4.64
C LEU A 101 1.91 0.27 -4.92
N GLY A 102 2.66 0.87 -3.99
CA GLY A 102 3.24 2.20 -4.16
C GLY A 102 4.19 2.24 -5.35
N SER A 103 5.06 1.24 -5.47
CA SER A 103 5.97 1.09 -6.61
C SER A 103 5.22 0.96 -7.95
N GLN A 104 4.10 0.24 -7.98
CA GLN A 104 3.27 0.09 -9.17
C GLN A 104 2.53 1.38 -9.53
N VAL A 105 1.95 2.08 -8.54
CA VAL A 105 1.30 3.38 -8.76
C VAL A 105 2.30 4.37 -9.34
N LYS A 106 3.53 4.41 -8.80
CA LYS A 106 4.63 5.22 -9.32
C LYS A 106 4.98 4.91 -10.77
N GLU A 107 5.11 3.62 -11.12
CA GLU A 107 5.36 3.21 -12.50
C GLU A 107 4.25 3.66 -13.45
N LEU A 108 2.99 3.52 -13.04
CA LEU A 108 1.84 3.94 -13.85
C LEU A 108 1.80 5.47 -14.01
N LEU A 109 2.12 6.22 -12.95
CA LEU A 109 2.26 7.68 -13.01
C LEU A 109 3.39 8.11 -13.95
N LYS A 110 4.54 7.43 -13.91
CA LYS A 110 5.67 7.66 -14.85
C LYS A 110 5.32 7.36 -16.30
N ARG A 111 4.43 6.39 -16.53
CA ARG A 111 3.87 6.08 -17.86
C ARG A 111 2.83 7.11 -18.32
N GLY A 112 2.54 8.12 -17.50
CA GLY A 112 1.60 9.19 -17.82
C GLY A 112 0.14 8.85 -17.52
N LEU A 113 -0.16 7.69 -16.93
CA LEU A 113 -1.53 7.34 -16.58
C LEU A 113 -2.01 8.23 -15.43
N ARG A 114 -3.23 8.77 -15.56
CA ARG A 114 -3.85 9.68 -14.59
C ARG A 114 -5.35 9.38 -14.47
N GLY A 115 -5.94 9.83 -13.36
CA GLY A 115 -7.38 9.72 -13.11
C GLY A 115 -7.91 8.28 -13.24
N THR A 116 -8.99 8.11 -14.01
CA THR A 116 -9.68 6.83 -14.17
C THR A 116 -8.81 5.72 -14.77
N GLU A 117 -7.89 6.04 -15.69
CA GLU A 117 -6.99 5.04 -16.27
C GLU A 117 -6.02 4.49 -15.23
N LEU A 118 -5.48 5.37 -14.38
CA LEU A 118 -4.65 4.99 -13.26
C LEU A 118 -5.44 4.15 -12.26
N ALA A 119 -6.66 4.56 -11.92
CA ALA A 119 -7.56 3.81 -11.03
C ALA A 119 -7.80 2.38 -11.52
N ASN A 120 -8.15 2.24 -12.81
CA ASN A 120 -8.41 0.95 -13.44
C ASN A 120 -7.16 0.06 -13.46
N ALA A 121 -6.00 0.63 -13.80
CA ALA A 121 -4.74 -0.10 -13.81
C ALA A 121 -4.34 -0.60 -12.41
N ILE A 122 -4.55 0.22 -11.37
CA ILE A 122 -4.31 -0.17 -9.98
C ILE A 122 -5.27 -1.30 -9.58
N HIS A 123 -6.57 -1.17 -9.90
CA HIS A 123 -7.57 -2.18 -9.58
C HIS A 123 -7.26 -3.53 -10.25
N GLN A 124 -6.85 -3.51 -11.52
CA GLN A 124 -6.43 -4.71 -12.23
C GLN A 124 -5.21 -5.37 -11.58
N LYS A 125 -4.17 -4.60 -11.22
CA LYS A 125 -2.98 -5.15 -10.56
C LYS A 125 -3.28 -5.76 -9.19
N ILE A 126 -4.17 -5.15 -8.41
CA ILE A 126 -4.63 -5.71 -7.14
C ILE A 126 -5.37 -7.05 -7.37
N ALA A 127 -6.27 -7.09 -8.35
CA ALA A 127 -7.02 -8.29 -8.71
C ALA A 127 -6.12 -9.43 -9.21
N GLU A 128 -5.15 -9.12 -10.07
CA GLU A 128 -4.15 -10.09 -10.57
C GLU A 128 -3.34 -10.69 -9.42
N ARG A 129 -2.86 -9.85 -8.48
CA ARG A 129 -2.08 -10.33 -7.34
C ARG A 129 -2.91 -11.20 -6.41
N HIS A 130 -4.18 -10.86 -6.22
CA HIS A 130 -5.08 -11.68 -5.43
C HIS A 130 -5.29 -13.06 -6.07
N ARG A 131 -5.48 -13.13 -7.39
CA ARG A 131 -5.56 -14.40 -8.14
C ARG A 131 -4.26 -15.19 -8.06
N ALA A 132 -3.10 -14.53 -8.23
CA ALA A 132 -1.79 -15.18 -8.13
C ALA A 132 -1.52 -15.76 -6.73
N LYS A 133 -1.89 -15.04 -5.65
CA LYS A 133 -1.77 -15.54 -4.27
C LYS A 133 -2.67 -16.75 -4.01
N ILE A 134 -3.86 -16.81 -4.63
CA ILE A 134 -4.74 -17.99 -4.53
C ILE A 134 -4.10 -19.17 -5.27
N ALA A 135 -3.68 -18.97 -6.52
CA ALA A 135 -3.04 -20.02 -7.32
C ALA A 135 -1.76 -20.59 -6.67
N GLU A 136 -0.90 -19.73 -6.09
CA GLU A 136 0.29 -20.17 -5.39
C GLU A 136 -0.03 -21.00 -4.13
N LYS A 137 -1.08 -20.60 -3.38
CA LYS A 137 -1.55 -21.35 -2.21
C LYS A 137 -2.10 -22.72 -2.61
N GLU A 138 -2.76 -22.84 -3.75
CA GLU A 138 -3.26 -24.12 -4.25
C GLU A 138 -2.11 -25.02 -4.74
N ALA A 139 -1.16 -24.47 -5.51
CA ALA A 139 0.03 -25.20 -5.93
C ALA A 139 0.87 -25.72 -4.75
N ARG A 140 1.06 -24.92 -3.68
CA ARG A 140 1.75 -25.36 -2.46
C ARG A 140 0.99 -26.46 -1.70
N LYS A 141 -0.34 -26.52 -1.79
CA LYS A 141 -1.14 -27.60 -1.19
C LYS A 141 -0.99 -28.91 -1.96
N GLU A 142 -0.91 -28.86 -3.28
CA GLU A 142 -0.70 -30.06 -4.10
C GLU A 142 0.70 -30.66 -3.92
N VAL A 143 1.75 -29.83 -3.93
CA VAL A 143 3.14 -30.28 -3.67
C VAL A 143 3.29 -30.90 -2.27
N LYS A 144 2.62 -30.34 -1.25
CA LYS A 144 2.59 -30.94 0.09
C LYS A 144 1.84 -32.27 0.14
N LYS A 145 0.74 -32.44 -0.61
CA LYS A 145 0.02 -33.73 -0.67
C LYS A 145 0.84 -34.80 -1.38
N GLU A 146 1.61 -34.44 -2.40
CA GLU A 146 2.44 -35.39 -3.15
C GLU A 146 3.65 -35.86 -2.35
N SER A 147 4.28 -34.95 -1.58
CA SER A 147 5.41 -35.29 -0.69
C SER A 147 5.04 -36.23 0.47
N ILE A 148 3.77 -36.29 0.88
CA ILE A 148 3.29 -37.20 1.93
C ILE A 148 3.02 -38.62 1.38
N LYS A 149 2.68 -38.77 0.09
CA LYS A 149 2.46 -40.08 -0.54
C LYS A 149 3.77 -40.83 -0.87
N GLY A 150 4.90 -40.13 -0.94
CA GLY A 150 6.21 -40.71 -1.25
C GLY A 150 7.02 -41.21 -0.05
N ALA A 151 6.52 -41.07 1.19
CA ALA A 151 7.25 -41.53 2.37
C ALA A 151 7.27 -43.09 2.42
N PRO A 152 8.44 -43.75 2.35
CA PRO A 152 8.51 -45.20 2.47
C PRO A 152 8.02 -45.64 3.84
N LYS A 153 7.15 -46.67 3.87
CA LYS A 153 6.66 -47.26 5.12
C LYS A 153 7.85 -47.69 5.98
N PRO A 154 7.88 -47.37 7.30
CA PRO A 154 8.96 -47.80 8.17
C PRO A 154 8.99 -49.33 8.18
N VAL A 155 10.11 -49.89 7.71
CA VAL A 155 10.37 -51.33 7.75
C VAL A 155 10.49 -51.72 9.21
N LYS A 156 9.55 -52.53 9.71
CA LYS A 156 9.64 -53.12 11.04
C LYS A 156 10.78 -54.15 11.04
N THR A 157 11.96 -53.75 11.51
CA THR A 157 13.00 -54.71 11.91
C THR A 157 12.59 -55.32 13.25
N GLY A 158 12.08 -56.54 13.20
CA GLY A 158 11.89 -57.38 14.38
C GLY A 158 13.22 -58.00 14.82
N LYS A 159 13.46 -58.00 16.13
CA LYS A 159 14.34 -58.92 16.84
C LYS A 159 13.71 -59.23 18.18
#